data_AF-A0A2S5WQ55-F1
#
_entry.id   AF-A0A2S5WQ55-F1
#
_cell.length_a   1.000
_cell.length_b   1.000
_cell.length_c   1.000
_cell.angle_alpha   90.00
_cell.angle_beta   90.00
_cell.angle_gamma   90.00
#
_symmetry.space_group_name_H-M   'P 1'
#
loop_
_entity.id
_entity.type
_entity.pdbx_description
1 polymer ?
#
loop_
_entity_poly.entity_id
_entity_poly.type
_entity_poly.pdbx_seq_one_letter_code
_entity_poly.pdbx_strand_id
1 'polypeptide(L)'
;MAEWLFCGQFNPWTQDAITDELSWIDEREALRRYNATGERLAAVPPVDQKTGIVPYFVVITPGEHPSFTVVRQTSPAFGVGARISDSWWKNLGDGRLFQDIATAYEYGPYDPTLPAQAYKPVSKVQSHNNEDGTGWMTIVEFNPRSRMRADRDSIPVDELYAPVPAWGEWDALV
;
A
#
# COMPACT_ATOMS: atom_id res chain seq x y z
N MET A 1 -20.84 -5.22 4.63
CA MET A 1 -19.46 -5.48 4.18
C MET A 1 -19.31 -4.87 2.80
N ALA A 2 -18.23 -4.13 2.56
CA ALA A 2 -17.89 -3.71 1.21
C ALA A 2 -17.47 -4.95 0.41
N GLU A 3 -17.90 -5.07 -0.84
CA GLU A 3 -17.52 -6.18 -1.71
C GLU A 3 -16.11 -5.93 -2.22
N TRP A 4 -15.16 -6.73 -1.76
CA TRP A 4 -13.76 -6.66 -2.17
C TRP A 4 -13.57 -7.38 -3.50
N LEU A 5 -12.73 -6.80 -4.36
CA LEU A 5 -12.25 -7.43 -5.58
C LEU A 5 -10.82 -7.94 -5.37
N PHE A 6 -10.47 -9.04 -6.04
CA PHE A 6 -9.19 -9.71 -5.87
C PHE A 6 -8.45 -9.86 -7.19
N CYS A 7 -7.15 -9.64 -7.18
CA CYS A 7 -6.27 -9.89 -8.33
C CYS A 7 -4.87 -10.27 -7.84
N GLY A 8 -3.99 -10.71 -8.75
CA GLY A 8 -2.58 -10.92 -8.40
C GLY A 8 -1.84 -9.60 -8.20
N GLN A 9 -2.12 -8.60 -9.04
CA GLN A 9 -1.51 -7.28 -8.96
C GLN A 9 -2.45 -6.20 -9.47
N PHE A 10 -2.65 -5.14 -8.68
CA PHE A 10 -3.46 -3.99 -9.05
C PHE A 10 -2.61 -2.86 -9.63
N ASN A 11 -3.08 -2.25 -10.72
CA ASN A 11 -2.46 -1.09 -11.35
C ASN A 11 -3.18 0.20 -10.95
N PRO A 12 -2.55 1.06 -10.13
CA PRO A 12 -3.14 2.32 -9.69
C PRO A 12 -3.33 3.36 -10.81
N TRP A 13 -2.67 3.20 -11.95
CA TRP A 13 -2.81 4.16 -13.05
C TRP A 13 -4.01 3.84 -13.94
N THR A 14 -4.26 2.56 -14.20
CA THR A 14 -5.40 2.10 -14.99
C THR A 14 -6.62 1.77 -14.14
N GLN A 15 -6.47 1.76 -12.81
CA GLN A 15 -7.50 1.36 -11.85
C GLN A 15 -8.05 -0.04 -12.14
N ASP A 16 -7.16 -0.94 -12.56
CA ASP A 16 -7.50 -2.28 -13.04
C ASP A 16 -6.43 -3.31 -12.63
N ALA A 17 -6.77 -4.59 -12.69
CA ALA A 17 -5.79 -5.66 -12.56
C ALA A 17 -4.76 -5.58 -13.70
N ILE A 18 -3.49 -5.88 -13.41
CA ILE A 18 -2.49 -6.04 -14.47
C ILE A 18 -2.87 -7.23 -15.34
N THR A 19 -2.80 -7.06 -16.65
CA THR A 19 -3.11 -8.09 -17.64
C THR A 19 -2.02 -9.15 -17.70
N ASP A 20 -2.10 -10.12 -16.79
CA ASP A 20 -1.35 -11.38 -16.77
C ASP A 20 -2.28 -12.57 -16.41
N GLU A 21 -1.73 -13.76 -16.15
CA GLU A 21 -2.48 -14.95 -15.71
C GLU A 21 -3.28 -14.73 -14.41
N LEU A 22 -3.06 -13.61 -13.72
CA LEU A 22 -3.61 -13.24 -12.41
C LEU A 22 -4.38 -11.90 -12.47
N SER A 23 -5.17 -11.72 -13.53
CA SER A 23 -6.20 -10.67 -13.63
C SER A 23 -7.25 -10.77 -12.48
N TRP A 24 -8.47 -10.28 -12.66
CA TRP A 24 -9.50 -10.42 -11.63
C TRP A 24 -9.79 -11.90 -11.34
N ILE A 25 -9.69 -12.29 -10.07
CA ILE A 25 -9.93 -13.64 -9.57
C ILE A 25 -11.13 -13.65 -8.62
N ASP A 26 -11.76 -14.82 -8.49
CA ASP A 26 -12.83 -15.01 -7.51
C ASP A 26 -12.29 -15.15 -6.07
N GLU A 27 -13.19 -15.03 -5.10
CA GLU A 27 -12.85 -15.14 -3.68
C GLU A 27 -12.27 -16.51 -3.32
N ARG A 28 -12.67 -17.58 -4.00
CA ARG A 28 -12.19 -18.93 -3.73
C ARG A 28 -10.71 -19.08 -4.10
N GLU A 29 -10.31 -18.56 -5.26
CA GLU A 29 -8.92 -18.54 -5.69
C GLU A 29 -8.10 -17.56 -4.83
N ALA A 30 -8.68 -16.43 -4.42
CA ALA A 30 -8.05 -15.50 -3.48
C ALA A 30 -7.76 -16.17 -2.13
N LEU A 31 -8.72 -16.92 -1.57
CA LEU A 31 -8.56 -17.70 -0.34
C LEU A 31 -7.50 -18.81 -0.49
N ARG A 32 -7.46 -19.50 -1.63
CA ARG A 32 -6.41 -20.49 -1.92
C ARG A 32 -5.03 -19.84 -1.87
N ARG A 33 -4.88 -18.69 -2.54
CA ARG A 33 -3.62 -17.93 -2.60
C ARG A 33 -3.20 -17.38 -1.25
N TYR A 34 -4.15 -16.86 -0.46
CA TYR A 34 -3.91 -16.32 0.87
C TYR A 34 -3.16 -17.31 1.78
N ASN A 35 -3.42 -18.61 1.61
CA ASN A 35 -2.81 -19.68 2.38
C ASN A 35 -1.59 -20.34 1.69
N ALA A 36 -1.16 -19.85 0.53
CA ALA A 36 -0.10 -20.45 -0.27
C ALA A 36 1.12 -19.52 -0.39
N THR A 37 2.27 -19.98 0.10
CA THR A 37 3.50 -19.19 0.10
C THR A 37 3.96 -18.86 -1.32
N GLY A 38 4.41 -17.63 -1.55
CA GLY A 38 4.98 -17.19 -2.84
C GLY A 38 3.96 -16.77 -3.89
N GLU A 39 2.66 -16.89 -3.58
CA GLU A 39 1.59 -16.38 -4.44
C GLU A 39 1.49 -14.85 -4.35
N ARG A 40 0.89 -14.25 -5.38
CA ARG A 40 0.54 -12.83 -5.40
C ARG A 40 -0.94 -12.65 -5.13
N LEU A 41 -1.28 -11.70 -4.28
CA LEU A 41 -2.65 -11.35 -3.97
C LEU A 41 -2.75 -9.86 -3.60
N ALA A 42 -3.72 -9.18 -4.20
CA ALA A 42 -4.16 -7.86 -3.81
C ALA A 42 -5.67 -7.87 -3.57
N ALA A 43 -6.09 -7.24 -2.48
CA ALA A 43 -7.49 -6.96 -2.15
C ALA A 43 -7.78 -5.49 -2.44
N VAL A 44 -8.81 -5.24 -3.24
CA VAL A 44 -9.14 -3.93 -3.78
C VAL A 44 -10.57 -3.57 -3.34
N PRO A 45 -10.77 -2.47 -2.61
CA PRO A 45 -12.11 -2.03 -2.22
C PRO A 45 -12.84 -1.40 -3.42
N PRO A 46 -14.13 -1.10 -3.30
CA PRO A 46 -14.88 -0.39 -4.34
C PRO A 46 -14.25 0.96 -4.69
N VAL A 47 -14.38 1.33 -5.97
CA VAL A 47 -14.00 2.66 -6.49
C VAL A 47 -14.83 3.75 -5.81
N ASP A 48 -14.18 4.84 -5.41
CA ASP A 48 -14.87 6.05 -4.98
C ASP A 48 -15.52 6.73 -6.19
N GLN A 49 -16.86 6.78 -6.19
CA GLN A 49 -17.65 7.34 -7.29
C GLN A 49 -17.38 8.83 -7.55
N LYS A 50 -16.88 9.59 -6.57
CA LYS A 50 -16.59 11.02 -6.75
C LYS A 50 -15.28 11.24 -7.51
N THR A 51 -14.30 10.40 -7.25
CA THR A 51 -12.94 10.56 -7.77
C THR A 51 -12.63 9.61 -8.92
N GLY A 52 -13.40 8.53 -9.08
CA GLY A 52 -13.20 7.51 -10.10
C GLY A 52 -11.99 6.61 -9.84
N ILE A 53 -11.45 6.60 -8.60
CA ILE A 53 -10.32 5.76 -8.21
C ILE A 53 -10.61 4.95 -6.95
N VAL A 54 -9.89 3.86 -6.72
CA VAL A 54 -9.91 3.16 -5.43
C VAL A 54 -9.09 3.96 -4.41
N PRO A 55 -9.65 4.29 -3.23
CA PRO A 55 -8.99 5.17 -2.26
C PRO A 55 -7.74 4.53 -1.64
N TYR A 56 -7.71 3.22 -1.57
CA TYR A 56 -6.57 2.41 -1.16
C TYR A 56 -6.73 0.99 -1.69
N PHE A 57 -5.69 0.16 -1.61
CA PHE A 57 -5.77 -1.28 -1.80
C PHE A 57 -4.72 -1.97 -0.93
N VAL A 58 -4.87 -3.27 -0.69
CA VAL A 58 -3.97 -4.04 0.18
C VAL A 58 -3.27 -5.11 -0.62
N VAL A 59 -1.94 -5.04 -0.67
CA VAL A 59 -1.12 -6.14 -1.19
C VAL A 59 -0.86 -7.10 -0.05
N ILE A 60 -1.25 -8.36 -0.23
CA ILE A 60 -1.10 -9.41 0.76
C ILE A 60 0.13 -10.23 0.38
N THR A 61 1.06 -10.38 1.32
CA THR A 61 2.17 -11.34 1.22
C THR A 61 1.71 -12.64 1.87
N PRO A 62 1.31 -13.66 1.09
CA PRO A 62 0.63 -14.84 1.62
C PRO A 62 1.60 -15.82 2.30
N GLY A 63 1.07 -16.64 3.20
CA GLY A 63 1.84 -17.62 3.98
C GLY A 63 1.07 -18.07 5.23
N GLU A 64 1.75 -18.79 6.14
CA GLU A 64 1.18 -19.17 7.45
C GLU A 64 0.82 -17.94 8.31
N HIS A 65 1.64 -16.89 8.19
CA HIS A 65 1.45 -15.61 8.86
C HIS A 65 1.50 -14.46 7.84
N PRO A 66 0.37 -14.17 7.16
CA PRO A 66 0.33 -13.18 6.10
C PRO A 66 0.71 -11.79 6.58
N SER A 67 1.51 -11.08 5.79
CA SER A 67 1.86 -9.67 5.98
C SER A 67 1.16 -8.80 4.94
N PHE A 68 1.03 -7.51 5.21
CA PHE A 68 0.15 -6.63 4.43
C PHE A 68 0.87 -5.34 4.04
N THR A 69 0.69 -4.87 2.81
CA THR A 69 1.07 -3.51 2.42
C THR A 69 -0.19 -2.75 2.03
N VAL A 70 -0.56 -1.75 2.82
CA VAL A 70 -1.64 -0.83 2.48
C VAL A 70 -1.08 0.25 1.58
N VAL A 71 -1.63 0.38 0.38
CA VAL A 71 -1.28 1.43 -0.58
C VAL A 71 -2.44 2.41 -0.65
N ARG A 72 -2.26 3.61 -0.09
CA ARG A 72 -3.27 4.69 -0.15
C ARG A 72 -3.06 5.53 -1.40
N GLN A 73 -4.16 5.99 -1.99
CA GLN A 73 -4.16 6.78 -3.20
C GLN A 73 -4.90 8.11 -3.00
N THR A 74 -4.54 9.09 -3.83
CA THR A 74 -5.30 10.32 -4.03
C THR A 74 -5.62 10.50 -5.51
N SER A 75 -6.61 11.34 -5.79
CA SER A 75 -7.05 11.68 -7.13
C SER A 75 -6.66 13.13 -7.44
N PRO A 76 -5.54 13.37 -8.16
CA PRO A 76 -5.25 14.71 -8.70
C PRO A 76 -6.30 15.18 -9.73
N ALA A 77 -6.95 14.23 -10.41
CA ALA A 77 -8.04 14.45 -11.36
C ALA A 77 -8.91 13.19 -11.48
N PHE A 78 -10.14 13.32 -11.96
CA PHE A 78 -11.10 12.22 -12.07
C PHE A 78 -10.52 11.04 -12.87
N GLY A 79 -10.54 9.84 -12.28
CA GLY A 79 -10.00 8.60 -12.86
C GLY A 79 -8.48 8.48 -12.85
N VAL A 80 -7.75 9.50 -12.37
CA VAL A 80 -6.29 9.46 -12.25
C VAL A 80 -5.94 9.17 -10.79
N GLY A 81 -5.32 8.02 -10.53
CA GLY A 81 -4.85 7.62 -9.20
C GLY A 81 -3.37 7.91 -9.01
N ALA A 82 -2.99 8.45 -7.85
CA ALA A 82 -1.60 8.65 -7.44
C ALA A 82 -1.38 8.06 -6.05
N ARG A 83 -0.33 7.26 -5.87
CA ARG A 83 0.02 6.67 -4.57
C ARG A 83 0.53 7.75 -3.63
N ILE A 84 -0.10 7.95 -2.48
CA ILE A 84 0.33 8.96 -1.50
C ILE A 84 1.10 8.34 -0.34
N SER A 85 0.83 7.07 -0.02
CA SER A 85 1.58 6.35 1.00
C SER A 85 1.50 4.84 0.84
N ASP A 86 2.55 4.16 1.29
CA ASP A 86 2.61 2.71 1.46
C ASP A 86 2.92 2.41 2.93
N SER A 87 2.10 1.57 3.58
CA SER A 87 2.34 1.10 4.95
C SER A 87 2.49 -0.42 4.94
N TRP A 88 3.70 -0.91 5.21
CA TRP A 88 3.98 -2.34 5.33
C TRP A 88 3.86 -2.79 6.79
N TRP A 89 2.92 -3.69 6.99
CA TRP A 89 2.56 -4.35 8.23
C TRP A 89 3.12 -5.78 8.22
N LYS A 90 4.21 -5.98 8.94
CA LYS A 90 4.84 -7.28 9.12
C LYS A 90 4.08 -8.08 10.17
N ASN A 91 3.82 -9.35 9.88
CA ASN A 91 3.24 -10.28 10.86
C ASN A 91 4.29 -10.82 11.83
N LEU A 92 3.95 -10.82 13.12
CA LEU A 92 4.84 -11.28 14.20
C LEU A 92 4.62 -12.75 14.58
N GLY A 93 3.59 -13.40 14.04
CA GLY A 93 3.25 -14.80 14.33
C GLY A 93 2.45 -15.02 15.62
N ASP A 94 2.14 -13.96 16.36
CA ASP A 94 1.41 -13.99 17.63
C ASP A 94 0.01 -13.35 17.54
N GLY A 95 -0.48 -13.13 16.31
CA GLY A 95 -1.75 -12.44 16.05
C GLY A 95 -1.63 -10.93 15.95
N ARG A 96 -0.43 -10.36 16.09
CA ARG A 96 -0.16 -8.93 15.90
C ARG A 96 0.62 -8.67 14.61
N LEU A 97 0.42 -7.47 14.11
CA LEU A 97 1.16 -6.82 13.04
C LEU A 97 1.97 -5.68 13.61
N PHE A 98 3.13 -5.41 13.01
CA PHE A 98 3.94 -4.24 13.29
C PHE A 98 4.18 -3.44 12.00
N GLN A 99 4.00 -2.12 12.06
CA GLN A 99 4.27 -1.23 10.92
C GLN A 99 5.78 -0.97 10.81
N ASP A 100 6.49 -1.92 10.21
CA ASP A 100 7.94 -1.91 10.03
C ASP A 100 8.37 -0.81 9.05
N ILE A 101 7.64 -0.63 7.94
CA ILE A 101 7.98 0.37 6.93
C ILE A 101 6.77 1.24 6.59
N ALA A 102 6.95 2.56 6.59
CA ALA A 102 5.98 3.51 6.08
C ALA A 102 6.64 4.45 5.06
N THR A 103 6.01 4.65 3.90
CA THR A 103 6.47 5.57 2.86
C THR A 103 5.38 6.60 2.58
N ALA A 104 5.75 7.87 2.49
CA ALA A 104 4.90 8.96 2.01
C ALA A 104 5.51 9.56 0.73
N TYR A 105 4.66 9.90 -0.23
CA TYR A 105 5.05 10.47 -1.51
C TYR A 105 4.52 11.90 -1.64
N GLU A 106 5.38 12.81 -2.07
CA GLU A 106 5.01 14.19 -2.35
C GLU A 106 4.96 14.40 -3.86
N TYR A 107 3.97 15.15 -4.32
CA TYR A 107 3.77 15.43 -5.73
C TYR A 107 3.74 16.94 -5.98
N GLY A 108 4.21 17.34 -7.17
CA GLY A 108 3.98 18.68 -7.68
C GLY A 108 2.52 18.91 -8.09
N PRO A 109 2.20 20.08 -8.65
CA PRO A 109 0.88 20.33 -9.23
C PRO A 109 0.61 19.38 -10.41
N TYR A 110 -0.65 18.96 -10.55
CA TYR A 110 -1.09 18.18 -11.69
C TYR A 110 -1.24 19.06 -12.93
N ASP A 111 -0.68 18.63 -14.05
CA ASP A 111 -0.82 19.28 -15.35
C ASP A 111 -1.69 18.41 -16.29
N PRO A 112 -2.94 18.82 -16.57
CA PRO A 112 -3.85 18.05 -17.42
C PRO A 112 -3.46 18.04 -18.90
N THR A 113 -2.48 18.84 -19.32
CA THR A 113 -1.98 18.85 -20.72
C THR A 113 -0.97 17.75 -21.00
N LEU A 114 -0.43 17.14 -19.94
CA LEU A 114 0.52 16.02 -20.03
C LEU A 114 -0.20 14.68 -19.84
N PRO A 115 0.37 13.57 -20.34
CA PRO A 115 -0.13 12.23 -20.01
C PRO A 115 -0.14 12.01 -18.49
N ALA A 116 -1.15 11.31 -17.96
CA ALA A 116 -1.28 11.04 -16.52
C ALA A 116 -0.02 10.41 -15.89
N GLN A 117 0.72 9.60 -16.66
CA GLN A 117 1.98 8.96 -16.24
C GLN A 117 3.13 9.97 -16.02
N ALA A 118 2.98 11.22 -16.47
CA ALA A 118 3.91 12.30 -16.15
C ALA A 118 3.73 12.81 -14.72
N TYR A 119 2.58 12.56 -14.09
CA TYR A 119 2.34 12.89 -12.69
C TYR A 119 3.10 11.93 -11.77
N LYS A 120 4.35 12.28 -11.46
CA LYS A 120 5.25 11.48 -10.63
C LYS A 120 5.61 12.23 -9.35
N PRO A 121 5.94 11.50 -8.27
CA PRO A 121 6.35 12.15 -7.04
C PRO A 121 7.64 12.96 -7.26
N VAL A 122 7.71 14.11 -6.60
CA VAL A 122 8.89 14.98 -6.56
C VAL A 122 9.81 14.63 -5.39
N SER A 123 9.24 14.12 -4.30
CA SER A 123 9.96 13.62 -3.14
C SER A 123 9.29 12.35 -2.58
N LYS A 124 10.02 11.58 -1.77
CA LYS A 124 9.43 10.60 -0.87
C LYS A 124 10.17 10.55 0.46
N VAL A 125 9.42 10.28 1.52
CA VAL A 125 9.95 10.01 2.86
C VAL A 125 9.62 8.57 3.21
N GLN A 126 10.63 7.77 3.55
CA GLN A 126 10.46 6.39 3.97
C GLN A 126 11.01 6.21 5.38
N SER A 127 10.15 5.82 6.31
CA SER A 127 10.50 5.43 7.67
C SER A 127 10.65 3.92 7.76
N HIS A 128 11.68 3.49 8.47
CA HIS A 128 11.92 2.13 8.93
C HIS A 128 11.87 2.18 10.45
N ASN A 129 10.96 1.42 11.05
CA ASN A 129 10.69 1.44 12.47
C ASN A 129 11.15 0.11 13.08
N ASN A 130 11.74 0.15 14.27
CA ASN A 130 12.04 -1.04 15.06
C ASN A 130 11.09 -1.11 16.26
N GLU A 131 10.84 -2.32 16.74
CA GLU A 131 9.99 -2.58 17.91
C GLU A 131 10.56 -1.99 19.21
N ASP A 132 11.85 -1.66 19.26
CA ASP A 132 12.52 -1.05 20.41
C ASP A 132 12.41 0.48 20.46
N GLY A 133 11.68 1.10 19.52
CA GLY A 133 11.51 2.55 19.44
C GLY A 133 12.60 3.28 18.67
N THR A 134 13.59 2.55 18.14
CA THR A 134 14.59 3.09 17.23
C THR A 134 14.16 2.93 15.76
N GLY A 135 14.90 3.54 14.86
CA GLY A 135 14.69 3.38 13.43
C GLY A 135 15.48 4.39 12.62
N TRP A 136 15.11 4.54 11.36
CA TRP A 136 15.65 5.60 10.52
C TRP A 136 14.63 6.04 9.49
N MET A 137 14.79 7.27 9.01
CA MET A 137 14.06 7.76 7.85
C MET A 137 15.04 8.04 6.71
N THR A 138 14.58 7.82 5.49
CA THR A 138 15.26 8.25 4.27
C THR A 138 14.35 9.23 3.54
N ILE A 139 14.89 10.40 3.20
CA ILE A 139 14.24 11.38 2.32
C ILE A 139 14.92 11.29 0.97
N VAL A 140 14.14 11.14 -0.10
CA VAL A 140 14.63 11.09 -1.48
C VAL A 140 13.93 12.16 -2.28
N GLU A 141 14.71 13.12 -2.79
CA GLU A 141 14.25 14.08 -3.80
C GLU A 141 14.54 13.50 -5.18
N PHE A 142 13.63 13.69 -6.13
CA PHE A 142 13.77 13.18 -7.50
C PHE A 142 14.28 14.23 -8.48
N ASN A 143 14.10 15.53 -8.21
CA ASN A 143 14.53 16.60 -9.11
C ASN A 143 14.89 17.92 -8.38
N PRO A 144 16.19 18.24 -8.16
CA PRO A 144 17.35 17.41 -8.46
C PRO A 144 17.40 16.16 -7.56
N ARG A 145 18.01 15.08 -8.06
CA ARG A 145 18.09 13.84 -7.29
C ARG A 145 18.98 14.03 -6.06
N SER A 146 18.42 13.80 -4.88
CA SER A 146 19.20 13.81 -3.62
C SER A 146 18.67 12.74 -2.66
N ARG A 147 19.48 12.37 -1.67
CA ARG A 147 19.12 11.40 -0.64
C ARG A 147 19.71 11.82 0.70
N MET A 148 18.86 11.90 1.71
CA MET A 148 19.23 12.12 3.09
C MET A 148 18.76 10.93 3.94
N ARG A 149 19.51 10.60 4.99
CA ARG A 149 19.10 9.65 6.02
C ARG A 149 19.25 10.33 7.38
N ALA A 150 18.28 10.10 8.25
CA ALA A 150 18.34 10.49 9.65
C ALA A 150 17.92 9.30 10.50
N ASP A 151 18.70 8.98 11.54
CA ASP A 151 18.32 7.97 12.52
C ASP A 151 17.31 8.56 13.52
N ARG A 152 16.51 7.69 14.13
CA ARG A 152 15.44 8.03 15.08
C ARG A 152 15.59 7.13 16.30
N ASP A 153 15.45 7.70 17.49
CA ASP A 153 15.64 6.99 18.77
C ASP A 153 14.40 7.04 19.68
N SER A 154 13.34 7.73 19.24
CA SER A 154 12.15 8.02 20.04
C SER A 154 10.86 7.86 19.22
N ILE A 155 10.68 6.72 18.58
CA ILE A 155 9.46 6.40 17.81
C ILE A 155 8.37 5.91 18.78
N PRO A 156 7.14 6.45 18.73
CA PRO A 156 6.03 5.97 19.56
C PRO A 156 5.54 4.60 19.07
N VAL A 157 6.18 3.52 19.55
CA VAL A 157 5.94 2.14 19.06
C VAL A 157 4.54 1.61 19.35
N ASP A 158 3.89 2.09 20.41
CA ASP A 158 2.54 1.63 20.77
C ASP A 158 1.50 1.91 19.66
N GLU A 159 1.74 2.93 18.84
CA GLU A 159 0.89 3.28 17.69
C GLU A 159 1.20 2.45 16.44
N LEU A 160 2.27 1.66 16.45
CA LEU A 160 2.73 0.88 15.30
C LEU A 160 2.31 -0.59 15.35
N TYR A 161 1.48 -0.97 16.32
CA TYR A 161 0.91 -2.31 16.41
C TYR A 161 -0.57 -2.33 16.02
N ALA A 162 -0.97 -3.38 15.30
CA ALA A 162 -2.37 -3.65 14.96
C ALA A 162 -2.64 -5.17 15.09
N PRO A 163 -3.88 -5.60 15.36
CA PRO A 163 -4.24 -7.01 15.24
C PRO A 163 -4.18 -7.46 13.77
N VAL A 164 -3.93 -8.75 13.53
CA VAL A 164 -4.13 -9.34 12.20
C VAL A 164 -5.62 -9.26 11.86
N PRO A 165 -6.02 -8.64 10.73
CA PRO A 165 -7.42 -8.50 10.38
C PRO A 165 -8.02 -9.85 9.99
N ALA A 166 -9.32 -10.02 10.23
CA ALA A 166 -10.05 -11.15 9.68
C ALA A 166 -10.16 -11.03 8.15
N TRP A 167 -10.43 -12.16 7.49
CA TRP A 167 -10.81 -12.14 6.08
C TRP A 167 -12.08 -11.32 5.91
N GLY A 168 -12.00 -10.20 5.21
CA GLY A 168 -13.09 -9.25 5.00
C GLY A 168 -12.73 -7.84 5.47
N GLU A 169 -11.80 -7.72 6.42
CA GLU A 169 -11.69 -6.59 7.36
C GLU A 169 -10.37 -5.82 7.22
N TRP A 170 -9.86 -5.70 5.99
CA TRP A 170 -8.58 -5.03 5.72
C TRP A 170 -8.64 -3.51 5.87
N ASP A 171 -9.84 -2.93 5.95
CA ASP A 171 -10.06 -1.52 6.29
C ASP A 171 -9.51 -1.17 7.68
N ALA A 172 -9.40 -2.15 8.58
CA ALA A 172 -8.78 -1.97 9.90
C ALA A 172 -7.29 -1.60 9.86
N LEU A 173 -6.61 -1.82 8.72
CA LEU A 173 -5.19 -1.50 8.53
C LEU A 173 -4.94 -0.11 7.94
N VAL A 174 -6.01 0.58 7.51
CA VAL A 174 -5.91 1.78 6.68
C VAL A 174 -5.53 2.98 7.52
#